data_AF-A0A0B8N064-F1
#
_entry.id   AF-A0A0B8N064-F1
#
_cell.length_a   1.000
_cell.length_b   1.000
_cell.length_c   1.000
_cell.angle_alpha   90.00
_cell.angle_beta   90.00
_cell.angle_gamma   90.00
#
_symmetry.space_group_name_H-M   'P 1'
#
loop_
_entity.id
_entity.type
_entity.pdbx_description
1 polymer ?
#
loop_
_entity_poly.entity_id
_entity_poly.type
_entity_poly.pdbx_seq_one_letter_code
_entity_poly.pdbx_strand_id
1 'polypeptide(L)'
;MSTNPKHPDIYKDLFDEVNGSTEFSRAGQELLTEFCWGYAWTRPGLERKQRSLMNNGILMALNRGPELAVHVRGAIRNGLTETEVREAILHATTYTGVAVGVEGMKITEKALNEMSEKGEHVRDLGKKVEL
;
A
#
# COMPACT_ATOMS: atom_id res chain seq x y z
N MET A 1 -11.06 -21.26 -8.16
CA MET A 1 -9.95 -20.75 -7.33
C MET A 1 -8.67 -20.83 -8.14
N SER A 2 -8.16 -19.70 -8.62
CA SER A 2 -6.88 -19.64 -9.33
C SER A 2 -5.92 -18.81 -8.50
N THR A 3 -5.21 -19.46 -7.59
CA THR A 3 -3.92 -18.98 -7.12
C THR A 3 -2.95 -19.09 -8.30
N ASN A 4 -2.84 -18.02 -9.10
CA ASN A 4 -1.88 -18.01 -10.21
C ASN A 4 -0.45 -18.02 -9.62
N PRO A 5 0.33 -19.11 -9.79
CA PRO A 5 1.62 -19.27 -9.12
C PRO A 5 2.72 -18.35 -9.68
N LYS A 6 2.43 -17.54 -10.71
CA LYS A 6 3.39 -16.59 -11.30
C LYS A 6 3.48 -15.24 -10.58
N HIS A 7 2.55 -14.94 -9.67
CA HIS A 7 2.54 -13.69 -8.91
C HIS A 7 2.15 -13.97 -7.46
N PRO A 8 3.11 -14.18 -6.54
CA PRO A 8 2.77 -14.23 -5.12
C PRO A 8 2.06 -12.92 -4.74
N ASP A 9 0.91 -13.05 -4.08
CA ASP A 9 0.14 -11.88 -3.65
C ASP A 9 0.83 -11.29 -2.43
N ILE A 10 1.80 -10.43 -2.69
CA ILE A 10 2.66 -9.78 -1.69
C ILE A 10 1.87 -9.15 -0.54
N TYR A 11 0.65 -8.67 -0.81
CA TYR A 11 -0.24 -8.14 0.22
C TYR A 11 -0.80 -9.21 1.15
N LYS A 12 -1.10 -10.41 0.63
CA LYS A 12 -1.49 -11.54 1.46
C LYS A 12 -0.33 -11.93 2.38
N ASP A 13 0.88 -12.05 1.82
CA ASP A 13 2.06 -12.43 2.61
C ASP A 13 2.37 -11.39 3.70
N LEU A 14 2.36 -10.09 3.35
CA LEU A 14 2.49 -9.00 4.33
C LEU A 14 1.37 -9.01 5.38
N PHE A 15 0.14 -9.29 4.99
CA PHE A 15 -1.01 -9.29 5.89
C PHE A 15 -0.96 -10.47 6.87
N ASP A 16 -0.59 -11.65 6.38
CA ASP A 16 -0.42 -12.86 7.18
C ASP A 16 0.76 -12.71 8.16
N GLU A 17 1.86 -12.06 7.75
CA GLU A 17 2.99 -11.71 8.63
C GLU A 17 2.60 -10.74 9.76
N VAL A 18 1.76 -9.74 9.47
CA VAL A 18 1.42 -8.68 10.44
C VAL A 18 0.35 -9.10 11.45
N ASN A 19 -0.63 -9.91 11.03
CA ASN A 19 -1.81 -10.16 11.86
C ASN A 19 -1.78 -11.44 12.71
N GLY A 20 -0.83 -12.35 12.48
CA GLY A 20 -0.73 -13.60 13.25
C GLY A 20 -1.91 -14.55 13.03
N SER A 21 -1.63 -15.79 12.64
CA SER A 21 -2.66 -16.80 12.39
C SER A 21 -3.13 -17.44 13.71
N THR A 22 -4.13 -16.85 14.36
CA THR A 22 -4.87 -17.50 15.46
C THR A 22 -6.16 -18.11 14.93
N GLU A 23 -6.71 -19.10 15.63
CA GLU A 23 -8.02 -19.68 15.26
C GLU A 23 -9.12 -18.61 15.21
N PHE A 24 -9.03 -17.59 16.07
CA PHE A 24 -9.96 -16.47 16.10
C PHE A 24 -9.86 -15.56 14.86
N SER A 25 -8.63 -15.27 14.39
CA SER A 25 -8.42 -14.42 13.22
C SER A 25 -8.63 -15.13 11.87
N ARG A 26 -8.66 -16.47 11.85
CA ARG A 26 -8.74 -17.27 10.62
C ARG A 26 -9.96 -16.94 9.76
N ALA A 27 -11.15 -16.85 10.35
CA ALA A 27 -12.37 -16.53 9.59
C ALA A 27 -12.29 -15.15 8.90
N GLY A 28 -11.65 -14.17 9.55
CA GLY A 28 -11.40 -12.86 8.95
C GLY A 28 -10.36 -12.92 7.84
N GLN A 29 -9.28 -13.69 8.01
CA GLN A 29 -8.25 -13.89 6.99
C GLN A 29 -8.80 -14.57 5.75
N GLU A 30 -9.66 -15.58 5.90
CA GLU A 30 -10.34 -16.25 4.79
C GLU A 30 -11.22 -15.27 4.01
N LEU A 31 -12.07 -14.50 4.70
CA LEU A 31 -12.92 -13.48 4.08
C LEU A 31 -12.10 -12.47 3.29
N LEU A 32 -11.05 -11.90 3.89
CA LEU A 32 -10.20 -10.91 3.23
C LEU A 32 -9.43 -11.51 2.04
N THR A 33 -8.95 -12.75 2.18
CA THR A 33 -8.22 -13.43 1.12
C THR A 33 -9.11 -13.66 -0.10
N GLU A 34 -10.32 -14.15 0.10
CA GLU A 34 -11.25 -14.39 -1.01
C GLU A 34 -11.77 -13.09 -1.63
N PHE A 35 -12.23 -12.15 -0.80
CA PHE A 35 -12.87 -10.94 -1.28
C PHE A 35 -11.88 -9.92 -1.84
N CYS A 36 -10.82 -9.59 -1.10
CA CYS A 36 -9.86 -8.59 -1.53
C CYS A 36 -8.96 -9.16 -2.62
N TRP A 37 -8.26 -10.26 -2.33
CA TRP A 37 -7.20 -10.76 -3.20
C TRP A 37 -7.76 -11.68 -4.30
N GLY A 38 -8.73 -12.54 -3.97
CA GLY A 38 -9.37 -13.42 -4.93
C GLY A 38 -10.26 -12.70 -5.95
N TYR A 39 -10.83 -11.55 -5.58
CA TYR A 39 -11.78 -10.81 -6.42
C TYR A 39 -11.35 -9.36 -6.71
N ALA A 40 -11.38 -8.45 -5.74
CA ALA A 40 -11.27 -7.01 -6.02
C ALA A 40 -9.95 -6.63 -6.73
N TRP A 41 -8.83 -7.24 -6.33
CA TRP A 41 -7.49 -6.95 -6.86
C TRP A 41 -7.14 -7.68 -8.17
N THR A 42 -7.87 -8.73 -8.52
CA THR A 42 -7.63 -9.55 -9.73
C THR A 42 -8.53 -9.18 -10.90
N ARG A 43 -9.55 -8.34 -10.67
CA ARG A 43 -10.46 -7.90 -11.75
C ARG A 43 -9.73 -7.16 -12.87
N PRO A 44 -10.11 -7.40 -14.14
CA PRO A 44 -9.55 -6.66 -15.26
C PRO A 44 -9.98 -5.18 -15.24
N GLY A 45 -9.27 -4.34 -15.99
CA GLY A 45 -9.58 -2.92 -16.21
C GLY A 45 -8.68 -1.93 -15.45
N LEU A 46 -8.03 -2.36 -14.36
CA LEU A 46 -7.01 -1.57 -13.67
C LEU A 46 -5.82 -2.45 -13.29
N GLU A 47 -4.62 -1.91 -13.52
CA GLU A 47 -3.37 -2.51 -13.09
C GLU A 47 -3.22 -2.49 -11.56
N ARG A 48 -2.43 -3.41 -11.01
CA ARG A 48 -2.14 -3.45 -9.56
C ARG A 48 -1.55 -2.13 -9.07
N LYS A 49 -0.69 -1.50 -9.87
CA LYS A 49 -0.15 -0.16 -9.62
C LYS A 49 -1.26 0.87 -9.41
N GLN A 50 -2.22 0.95 -10.32
CA GLN A 50 -3.33 1.91 -10.21
C GLN A 50 -4.20 1.66 -8.97
N ARG A 51 -4.42 0.38 -8.62
CA ARG A 51 -5.16 0.00 -7.40
C ARG A 51 -4.41 0.40 -6.13
N SER A 52 -3.10 0.16 -6.07
CA SER A 52 -2.25 0.60 -4.95
C SER A 52 -2.24 2.12 -4.79
N LEU A 53 -2.17 2.87 -5.90
CA LEU A 53 -2.21 4.33 -5.89
C LEU A 53 -3.48 4.85 -5.19
N MET A 54 -4.65 4.36 -5.61
CA MET A 54 -5.93 4.74 -5.00
C MET A 54 -6.03 4.29 -3.54
N ASN A 55 -5.60 3.06 -3.23
CA ASN A 55 -5.73 2.50 -1.90
C ASN A 55 -4.90 3.27 -0.86
N ASN A 56 -3.71 3.76 -1.24
CA ASN A 56 -2.90 4.63 -0.36
C ASN A 56 -3.67 5.91 0.02
N GLY A 57 -4.31 6.57 -0.95
CA GLY A 57 -5.15 7.73 -0.69
C GLY A 57 -6.35 7.42 0.21
N ILE A 58 -7.02 6.28 -0.02
CA ILE A 58 -8.16 5.83 0.79
C ILE A 58 -7.74 5.56 2.24
N LEU A 59 -6.66 4.81 2.46
CA LEU A 59 -6.19 4.48 3.81
C LEU A 59 -5.71 5.70 4.58
N MET A 60 -5.08 6.65 3.89
CA MET A 60 -4.75 7.95 4.46
C MET A 60 -6.01 8.71 4.86
N ALA A 61 -6.99 8.83 3.96
CA ALA A 61 -8.25 9.53 4.24
C ALA A 61 -9.03 8.93 5.42
N LEU A 62 -8.92 7.60 5.62
CA LEU A 62 -9.56 6.88 6.72
C LEU A 62 -8.75 6.89 8.03
N ASN A 63 -7.58 7.55 8.08
CA ASN A 63 -6.64 7.53 9.20
C ASN A 63 -6.31 6.09 9.65
N ARG A 64 -5.96 5.22 8.70
CA ARG A 64 -5.53 3.83 8.94
C ARG A 64 -4.02 3.72 8.79
N GLY A 65 -3.29 4.38 9.69
CA GLY A 65 -1.84 4.55 9.58
C GLY A 65 -1.02 3.26 9.45
N PRO A 66 -1.23 2.22 10.29
CA PRO A 66 -0.52 0.95 10.15
C PRO A 66 -0.74 0.28 8.78
N GLU A 67 -1.99 0.29 8.30
CA GLU A 67 -2.35 -0.25 6.98
C GLU A 67 -1.77 0.59 5.85
N LEU A 68 -1.75 1.92 5.98
CA LEU A 68 -1.12 2.80 5.00
C LEU A 68 0.36 2.43 4.82
N ALA A 69 1.11 2.16 5.90
CA ALA A 69 2.50 1.74 5.81
C ALA A 69 2.66 0.40 5.05
N VAL A 70 1.79 -0.58 5.33
CA VAL A 70 1.78 -1.87 4.61
C VAL A 70 1.49 -1.65 3.12
N HIS A 71 0.52 -0.79 2.82
CA HIS A 71 0.09 -0.54 1.45
C HIS A 71 1.09 0.29 0.64
N VAL A 72 1.83 1.21 1.26
CA VAL A 72 2.98 1.90 0.65
C VAL A 72 4.05 0.91 0.23
N ARG A 73 4.41 -0.07 1.09
CA ARG A 73 5.40 -1.11 0.73
C ARG A 73 4.95 -1.93 -0.47
N GLY A 74 3.71 -2.41 -0.45
CA GLY A 74 3.18 -3.15 -1.58
C GLY A 74 2.97 -2.29 -2.84
N ALA A 75 2.77 -0.98 -2.70
CA ALA A 75 2.67 -0.05 -3.82
C ALA A 75 4.00 0.01 -4.60
N ILE A 76 5.12 0.15 -3.90
CA ILE A 76 6.46 0.08 -4.50
C ILE A 76 6.67 -1.27 -5.19
N ARG A 77 6.34 -2.37 -4.51
CA ARG A 77 6.50 -3.72 -5.09
C ARG A 77 5.58 -3.98 -6.29
N ASN A 78 4.44 -3.30 -6.38
CA ASN A 78 3.54 -3.32 -7.54
C ASN A 78 3.97 -2.35 -8.66
N GLY A 79 5.10 -1.66 -8.52
CA GLY A 79 5.71 -0.83 -9.57
C GLY A 79 5.38 0.66 -9.49
N LEU A 80 4.86 1.16 -8.36
CA LEU A 80 4.87 2.61 -8.12
C LEU A 80 6.28 3.08 -7.81
N THR A 81 6.62 4.23 -8.34
CA THR A 81 7.77 5.00 -7.91
C THR A 81 7.47 5.70 -6.59
N GLU A 82 8.51 6.00 -5.82
CA GLU A 82 8.40 6.82 -4.61
C GLU A 82 7.79 8.20 -4.89
N THR A 83 8.08 8.77 -6.06
CA THR A 83 7.46 10.03 -6.52
C THR A 83 5.95 9.86 -6.72
N GLU A 84 5.49 8.81 -7.39
CA GLU A 84 4.04 8.58 -7.57
C GLU A 84 3.30 8.36 -6.25
N VAL A 85 3.93 7.68 -5.28
CA VAL A 85 3.38 7.54 -3.92
C VAL A 85 3.28 8.91 -3.24
N ARG A 86 4.33 9.73 -3.29
CA ARG A 86 4.33 11.09 -2.72
C ARG A 86 3.23 11.96 -3.33
N GLU A 87 3.10 11.96 -4.65
CA GLU A 87 2.07 12.75 -5.34
C GLU A 87 0.64 12.31 -4.99
N ALA A 88 0.41 11.01 -4.76
CA ALA A 88 -0.89 10.52 -4.31
C ALA A 88 -1.25 11.05 -2.91
N ILE A 89 -0.29 11.04 -1.98
CA ILE A 89 -0.46 11.57 -0.62
C ILE A 89 -0.68 13.09 -0.65
N LEU A 90 0.11 13.82 -1.46
CA LEU A 90 -0.07 15.26 -1.68
C LEU A 90 -1.46 15.59 -2.23
N HIS A 91 -1.89 14.88 -3.27
CA HIS A 91 -3.20 15.11 -3.88
C HIS A 91 -4.34 14.81 -2.91
N ALA A 92 -4.26 13.69 -2.18
CA ALA A 92 -5.28 13.35 -1.20
C ALA A 92 -5.33 14.37 -0.05
N THR A 93 -4.19 14.96 0.34
CA THR A 93 -4.11 16.02 1.37
C THR A 93 -4.99 17.22 1.02
N THR A 94 -5.10 17.58 -0.26
CA THR A 94 -5.96 18.68 -0.73
C THR A 94 -7.43 18.47 -0.34
N TYR A 95 -7.89 17.22 -0.27
CA TYR A 95 -9.28 16.88 0.02
C TYR A 95 -9.52 16.44 1.47
N THR A 96 -8.50 15.89 2.14
CA THR A 96 -8.63 15.37 3.51
C THR A 96 -8.19 16.39 4.58
N GLY A 97 -7.58 17.50 4.16
CA GLY A 97 -7.06 18.53 5.05
C GLY A 97 -5.62 18.26 5.52
N VAL A 98 -4.95 19.34 5.92
CA VAL A 98 -3.50 19.38 6.20
C VAL A 98 -3.08 18.43 7.32
N ALA A 99 -3.88 18.31 8.39
CA ALA A 99 -3.54 17.44 9.53
C ALA A 99 -3.39 15.97 9.11
N VAL A 100 -4.35 15.45 8.33
CA VAL A 100 -4.33 14.09 7.78
C VAL A 100 -3.16 13.91 6.82
N GLY A 101 -2.91 14.91 5.96
CA GLY A 101 -1.78 14.88 5.02
C GLY A 101 -0.42 14.82 5.70
N VAL A 102 -0.21 15.63 6.76
CA VAL A 102 1.05 15.63 7.52
C VAL A 102 1.32 14.28 8.16
N GLU A 103 0.30 13.64 8.74
CA GLU A 103 0.44 12.29 9.28
C GLU A 103 0.71 11.26 8.18
N GLY A 104 -0.05 11.31 7.08
CA GLY A 104 0.14 10.43 5.91
C GLY A 104 1.54 10.51 5.32
N MET A 105 2.11 11.72 5.22
CA MET A 105 3.48 11.94 4.77
C MET A 105 4.50 11.28 5.70
N LYS A 106 4.38 11.48 7.02
CA LYS A 106 5.29 10.87 8.01
C LYS A 106 5.27 9.36 7.94
N ILE A 107 4.08 8.77 7.82
CA ILE A 107 3.91 7.31 7.73
C ILE A 107 4.53 6.77 6.45
N THR A 108 4.27 7.44 5.33
CA THR A 108 4.78 7.06 4.01
C THR A 108 6.31 7.13 3.99
N GLU A 109 6.90 8.24 4.45
CA GLU A 109 8.35 8.42 4.52
C GLU A 109 9.00 7.38 5.43
N LYS A 110 8.41 7.13 6.61
CA LYS A 110 8.90 6.10 7.53
C LYS A 110 8.92 4.71 6.87
N ALA A 111 7.84 4.32 6.19
CA ALA A 111 7.78 3.02 5.51
C ALA A 111 8.86 2.89 4.41
N LEU A 112 9.11 3.96 3.64
CA LEU A 112 10.15 3.98 2.61
C LEU A 112 11.57 3.95 3.19
N ASN A 113 11.81 4.64 4.31
CA ASN A 113 13.07 4.55 5.07
C ASN A 113 13.33 3.11 5.52
N GLU A 114 12.35 2.47 6.16
CA GLU A 114 12.46 1.09 6.65
C GLU A 114 12.74 0.10 5.51
N MET A 115 12.09 0.27 4.34
CA MET A 115 12.40 -0.54 3.16
C MET A 115 13.84 -0.33 2.68
N SER A 116 14.32 0.91 2.67
CA SER A 116 15.67 1.24 2.24
C SER A 116 16.74 0.69 3.18
N GLU A 117 16.53 0.77 4.49
CA GLU A 117 17.42 0.21 5.50
C GLU A 117 17.55 -1.32 5.36
N LYS A 118 16.46 -1.99 4.94
CA LYS A 118 16.45 -3.43 4.67
C LYS A 118 16.98 -3.81 3.27
N GLY A 119 17.33 -2.83 2.43
CA GLY A 119 17.78 -3.07 1.06
C GLY A 119 16.67 -3.50 0.09
N GLU A 120 15.40 -3.31 0.47
CA GLU A 120 14.23 -3.67 -0.36
C GLU A 120 13.85 -2.57 -1.37
N HIS A 121 14.33 -1.35 -1.17
CA HIS A 121 14.06 -0.19 -2.02
C HIS A 121 15.24 0.78 -2.02
N VAL A 122 15.55 1.39 -3.16
CA VAL A 122 16.53 2.49 -3.22
C VAL A 122 15.75 3.80 -3.25
N ARG A 123 16.00 4.68 -2.29
CA ARG A 123 15.33 5.98 -2.23
C ARG A 123 15.56 6.77 -3.51
N ASP A 124 14.47 7.20 -4.12
CA ASP A 124 14.48 8.06 -5.32
C ASP A 124 13.38 9.12 -5.19
N LEU A 125 13.78 10.30 -4.75
CA LEU A 125 12.89 11.44 -4.55
C LEU A 125 12.52 12.17 -5.85
N GLY A 126 12.99 11.66 -7.00
CA GLY A 126 12.87 12.30 -8.30
C GLY A 126 13.75 13.54 -8.41
N LYS A 127 13.80 14.13 -9.61
CA LYS A 127 14.36 15.47 -9.80
C LYS A 127 13.48 16.48 -9.05
N LYS A 128 14.09 17.49 -8.42
CA LYS A 128 13.33 18.63 -7.88
C LYS A 128 12.40 19.16 -8.96
N VAL A 129 11.10 19.20 -8.67
CA VAL A 129 10.12 19.88 -9.52
C VAL A 129 10.36 21.38 -9.30
N GLU A 130 10.93 22.05 -10.29
CA GLU A 130 10.92 23.52 -10.35
C GLU A 130 9.48 23.93 -10.70
N LEU A 131 8.81 24.61 -9.77
CA LEU A 131 7.47 25.16 -9.94
C LEU A 131 7.55 26.61 -10.42
#